data_AF-A0A7V8YTH3-F1
#
_entry.id   AF-A0A7V8YTH3-F1
#
_cell.length_a   1.000
_cell.length_b   1.000
_cell.length_c   1.000
_cell.angle_alpha   90.00
_cell.angle_beta   90.00
_cell.angle_gamma   90.00
#
_symmetry.space_group_name_H-M   'P 1'
#
loop_
_entity.id
_entity.type
_entity.pdbx_description
1 polymer ?
#
loop_
_entity_poly.entity_id
_entity_poly.type
_entity_poly.pdbx_seq_one_letter_code
_entity_poly.pdbx_strand_id
1 'polypeptide(L)' 'MPGQIVNFEIPADDTQKAREFWGSLFGWRFESYPGPSEYHMTQIGEQSGAAITNMEPGKRGPRVYF' A
#
# COMPACT_ATOMS: atom_id res chain seq x y z
N MET A 1 -8.54 13.60 12.34
CA MET A 1 -9.06 13.46 13.72
C MET A 1 -8.17 12.49 14.49
N PRO A 2 -8.03 12.58 15.83
CA PRO A 2 -7.24 11.58 16.57
C PRO A 2 -7.75 10.15 16.29
N GLY A 3 -6.85 9.24 15.91
CA GLY A 3 -7.20 7.85 15.61
C GLY A 3 -7.77 7.59 14.22
N GLN A 4 -7.64 8.54 13.28
CA GLN A 4 -8.09 8.38 11.91
C GLN A 4 -7.01 7.70 11.06
N ILE A 5 -7.36 6.64 10.34
CA ILE A 5 -6.40 5.99 9.43
C ILE A 5 -5.91 6.98 8.37
N VAL A 6 -4.59 7.19 8.33
CA VAL A 6 -3.91 8.06 7.36
C VAL A 6 -3.17 7.28 6.29
N ASN A 7 -2.77 6.04 6.57
CA ASN A 7 -2.14 5.17 5.59
C ASN A 7 -2.33 3.69 5.97
N PHE A 8 -2.28 2.81 4.98
CA PHE A 8 -2.05 1.40 5.24
C PHE A 8 -1.21 0.74 4.14
N GLU A 9 -0.46 -0.28 4.53
CA GLU A 9 0.37 -1.06 3.63
C GLU A 9 -0.20 -2.46 3.46
N ILE A 10 -0.18 -2.95 2.22
CA ILE A 10 -0.53 -4.32 1.84
C ILE A 10 0.76 -5.02 1.38
N PRO A 11 1.38 -5.83 2.24
CA PRO A 11 2.46 -6.72 1.84
C PRO A 11 1.96 -7.78 0.85
N ALA A 12 2.71 -8.00 -0.23
CA ALA A 12 2.38 -8.98 -1.25
C ALA A 12 3.64 -9.74 -1.72
N ASP A 13 3.50 -11.03 -2.00
CA ASP A 13 4.57 -11.83 -2.61
C ASP A 13 4.82 -11.43 -4.07
N ASP A 14 3.75 -10.99 -4.76
CA ASP A 14 3.78 -10.47 -6.11
C ASP A 14 3.14 -9.07 -6.11
N THR A 15 4.00 -8.04 -6.00
CA THR A 15 3.57 -6.64 -5.92
C THR A 15 2.92 -6.16 -7.21
N GLN A 16 3.28 -6.73 -8.36
CA GLN A 16 2.65 -6.41 -9.64
C GLN A 16 1.19 -6.88 -9.65
N LYS A 17 0.92 -8.14 -9.35
CA LYS A 17 -0.46 -8.66 -9.30
C LYS A 17 -1.31 -7.94 -8.26
N ALA A 18 -0.72 -7.60 -7.11
CA ALA A 18 -1.42 -6.83 -6.10
C ALA A 18 -1.82 -5.44 -6.64
N ARG A 19 -0.91 -4.74 -7.33
CA ARG A 19 -1.21 -3.42 -7.92
C ARG A 19 -2.28 -3.51 -8.99
N GLU A 20 -2.23 -4.53 -9.85
CA GLU A 20 -3.24 -4.77 -10.87
C GLU A 20 -4.61 -5.03 -10.22
N PHE A 21 -4.69 -5.94 -9.24
CA PHE A 21 -5.93 -6.26 -8.55
C PHE A 21 -6.54 -5.04 -7.83
N TRP A 22 -5.79 -4.41 -6.92
CA TRP A 22 -6.29 -3.29 -6.12
C TRP A 22 -6.53 -2.04 -6.98
N GLY A 23 -5.68 -1.83 -7.99
CA GLY A 23 -5.85 -0.76 -8.96
C GLY A 23 -7.12 -0.93 -9.80
N SER A 24 -7.40 -2.14 -10.29
CA SER A 24 -8.65 -2.42 -11.01
C SER A 24 -9.88 -2.38 -10.12
N LEU A 25 -9.79 -2.84 -8.87
CA LEU A 25 -10.92 -2.91 -7.96
C LEU A 25 -11.41 -1.52 -7.52
N PHE A 26 -10.49 -0.61 -7.22
CA PHE A 26 -10.81 0.71 -6.65
C PHE A 26 -10.47 1.89 -7.58
N GLY A 27 -9.93 1.64 -8.77
CA GLY A 27 -9.45 2.68 -9.67
C GLY A 27 -8.18 3.38 -9.16
N TRP A 28 -7.44 2.75 -8.23
CA TRP A 28 -6.23 3.33 -7.66
C TRP A 28 -5.07 3.31 -8.65
N ARG A 29 -4.22 4.34 -8.56
CA ARG A 29 -3.00 4.48 -9.36
C ARG A 29 -1.81 4.43 -8.45
N PHE A 30 -0.96 3.43 -8.65
CA PHE A 30 0.22 3.21 -7.84
C PHE A 30 1.45 3.80 -8.51
N GLU A 31 2.24 4.53 -7.74
CA GLU A 31 3.53 5.10 -8.14
C GLU A 31 4.65 4.42 -7.35
N SER A 32 5.73 4.04 -8.04
CA SER A 32 6.89 3.45 -7.39
C SER A 32 7.69 4.50 -6.64
N TYR A 33 8.06 4.18 -5.41
CA TYR A 33 8.94 5.01 -4.59
C TYR A 33 10.32 4.35 -4.46
N PRO A 34 11.43 5.08 -4.67
CA PRO A 34 12.76 4.50 -4.55
C PRO A 34 13.08 4.15 -3.08
N GLY A 35 13.70 2.99 -2.87
CA GLY A 35 14.04 2.52 -1.53
C GLY A 35 14.70 1.14 -1.51
N PRO A 36 15.07 0.64 -0.32
CA PRO A 36 15.69 -0.68 -0.15
C PRO A 36 14.71 -1.85 -0.38
N SER A 37 13.41 -1.58 -0.38
CA SER A 37 12.32 -2.54 -0.58
C SER A 37 11.40 -2.02 -1.69
N GLU A 38 10.67 -2.90 -2.36
CA GLU A 38 9.62 -2.49 -3.28
C GLU A 38 8.52 -1.77 -2.50
N TYR A 39 8.20 -0.56 -2.95
CA TYR A 39 7.19 0.28 -2.35
C TYR A 39 6.45 1.03 -3.44
N HIS A 40 5.14 0.81 -3.51
CA HIS A 40 4.27 1.43 -4.48
C HIS A 40 3.13 2.12 -3.76
N MET A 41 3.09 3.44 -3.82
CA MET A 41 2.16 4.25 -3.05
C MET A 41 1.02 4.75 -3.93
N THR A 42 -0.15 4.94 -3.33
CA THR A 42 -1.31 5.53 -3.98
C THR A 42 -2.04 6.45 -3.01
N GLN A 43 -2.59 7.54 -3.54
CA GLN A 43 -3.48 8.42 -2.78
C GLN A 43 -4.91 7.94 -2.94
N ILE A 44 -5.59 7.69 -1.81
CA ILE A 44 -6.97 7.15 -1.79
C ILE A 44 -7.99 8.14 -1.24
N GLY A 45 -7.53 9.31 -0.78
CA GLY A 45 -8.33 10.44 -0.31
C GLY A 45 -7.47 11.67 -0.06
N GLU A 46 -8.08 12.80 0.35
CA GLU A 46 -7.34 14.06 0.58
C GLU A 46 -6.23 13.91 1.64
N GLN A 47 -6.45 13.09 2.66
CA GLN A 47 -5.54 12.92 3.80
C GLN A 47 -5.15 11.46 4.04
N SER A 48 -5.43 10.58 3.08
CA SER A 48 -5.24 9.14 3.25
C SER A 48 -4.54 8.51 2.05
N GLY A 49 -3.59 7.63 2.33
CA GLY A 49 -2.87 6.83 1.35
C GLY A 49 -3.05 5.33 1.56
N ALA A 50 -2.55 4.58 0.58
CA ALA A 50 -2.24 3.16 0.73
C ALA A 50 -0.92 2.86 0.01
N ALA A 51 -0.30 1.75 0.36
CA ALA A 51 0.85 1.25 -0.38
C ALA A 51 0.84 -0.27 -0.53
N ILE A 52 1.44 -0.74 -1.61
CA ILE A 52 1.80 -2.14 -1.81
C ILE A 52 3.31 -2.25 -1.64
N THR A 53 3.73 -3.25 -0.86
CA THR A 53 5.15 -3.51 -0.58
C THR A 53 5.43 -4.99 -0.75
N ASN A 54 6.69 -5.35 -1.03
CA ASN A 54 7.06 -6.76 -1.02
C ASN A 54 6.92 -7.34 0.39
N MET A 55 6.59 -8.64 0.45
CA MET A 55 6.66 -9.41 1.69
C MET A 55 8.09 -9.39 2.24
N GLU A 56 8.19 -9.24 3.56
CA GLU A 56 9.45 -9.38 4.32
C GLU A 56 9.24 -10.44 5.40
N PRO A 57 10.29 -11.17 5.82
CA PRO A 57 10.21 -12.12 6.92
C PRO A 57 9.59 -11.47 8.17
N GLY A 58 8.50 -12.05 8.67
CA GLY A 58 7.80 -11.55 9.86
C GLY A 58 6.72 -10.50 9.59
N LYS A 59 6.60 -9.95 8.38
CA LYS A 59 5.39 -9.19 8.00
C LYS A 59 4.21 -10.17 7.88
N ARG A 60 3.11 -9.91 8.60
CA ARG A 60 1.85 -10.63 8.46
C ARG A 60 0.69 -9.65 8.42
N GLY A 61 -0.11 -9.74 7.36
CA GLY A 61 -1.28 -8.88 7.15
C GLY A 61 -0.95 -7.41 6.86
N PRO A 62 -1.98 -6.57 6.73
CA PRO A 62 -1.82 -5.14 6.49
C PRO A 62 -1.23 -4.41 7.69
N ARG A 63 -0.43 -3.37 7.43
CA ARG A 63 0.00 -2.41 8.45
C ARG A 63 -0.85 -1.17 8.35
N VAL A 64 -1.37 -0.67 9.47
CA VAL A 64 -2.28 0.46 9.50
C VAL A 64 -1.71 1.57 10.36
N TYR A 65 -1.75 2.79 9.85
CA TYR A 65 -1.26 4.00 10.50
C TYR A 65 -2.43 4.96 10.75
N PHE A 66 -2.49 5.54 11.96
CA PHE A 66 -3.58 6.38 12.48
C PHE A 66 -3.12 7.80 12.82
#